data_AF-A0A3B1IW60-F1
#
_entry.id   AF-A0A3B1IW60-F1
#
_cell.length_a   1.000
_cell.length_b   1.000
_cell.length_c   1.000
_cell.angle_alpha   90.00
_cell.angle_beta   90.00
_cell.angle_gamma   90.00
#
_symmetry.space_group_name_H-M   'P 1'
#
loop_
_entity.id
_entity.type
_entity.pdbx_description
1 polymer ?
#
loop_
_entity_poly.entity_id
_entity_poly.type
_entity_poly.pdbx_seq_one_letter_code
_entity_poly.pdbx_strand_id
1 'polypeptide(L)' 'MTNRTAYFYDPDVGNFHYGAGHPMKPHRLSLTHSLVLHYGLYKKMMSLCFPPSVSAVMLLGNATASAAV' A
#
# COMPACT_ATOMS: atom_id res chain seq x y z
N MET A 1 17.72 -15.99 -6.74
CA MET A 1 17.39 -14.57 -6.43
C MET A 1 16.03 -14.53 -5.74
N THR A 2 16.00 -14.42 -4.41
CA THR A 2 14.74 -14.23 -3.68
C THR A 2 14.43 -12.72 -3.62
N ASN A 3 13.66 -12.23 -4.59
CA ASN A 3 13.14 -10.86 -4.53
C ASN A 3 12.22 -10.75 -3.30
N ARG A 4 12.65 -9.96 -2.30
CA ARG A 4 11.87 -9.74 -1.08
C ARG A 4 10.79 -8.71 -1.39
N THR A 5 9.63 -9.17 -1.85
CA THR A 5 8.50 -8.28 -2.15
C THR A 5 7.72 -7.99 -0.88
N ALA A 6 7.60 -6.70 -0.51
CA ALA A 6 6.75 -6.26 0.58
C ALA A 6 5.35 -5.90 0.06
N TYR A 7 4.31 -6.27 0.80
CA TYR A 7 2.91 -5.94 0.49
C TYR A 7 2.32 -5.11 1.63
N PHE A 8 1.78 -3.95 1.29
CA PHE A 8 1.11 -3.04 2.22
C PHE A 8 -0.36 -2.92 1.83
N TYR A 9 -1.23 -3.06 2.81
CA TYR A 9 -2.67 -2.93 2.63
C TYR A 9 -3.30 -2.33 3.88
N ASP A 10 -4.20 -1.37 3.68
CA ASP A 10 -5.01 -0.75 4.73
C ASP A 10 -6.46 -1.20 4.50
N PRO A 11 -7.11 -1.87 5.47
CA PRO A 11 -8.48 -2.36 5.32
C PRO A 11 -9.51 -1.23 5.15
N ASP A 12 -9.24 -0.02 5.63
CA ASP A 12 -10.20 1.08 5.61
C ASP A 12 -10.32 1.73 4.21
N VAL A 13 -9.29 1.56 3.36
CA VAL A 13 -9.24 2.18 2.02
C VAL A 13 -10.40 1.75 1.10
N GLY A 14 -10.95 0.54 1.32
CA GLY A 14 -12.03 0.00 0.51
C GLY A 14 -13.39 0.67 0.72
N ASN A 15 -13.57 1.31 1.88
CA ASN A 15 -14.86 1.88 2.30
C ASN A 15 -15.03 3.35 1.87
N PHE A 16 -14.02 3.95 1.26
CA PHE A 16 -14.11 5.33 0.77
C PHE A 16 -14.92 5.40 -0.53
N HIS A 17 -15.93 6.27 -0.53
CA HIS A 17 -16.74 6.56 -1.70
C HIS A 17 -16.57 8.04 -2.11
N TYR A 18 -15.97 8.27 -3.28
CA TYR A 18 -15.73 9.60 -3.83
C TYR A 18 -17.00 10.29 -4.40
N GLY A 19 -18.14 9.61 -4.43
CA GLY A 19 -19.40 10.11 -5.00
C GLY A 19 -19.85 9.38 -6.27
N ALA A 20 -21.12 9.60 -6.63
CA ALA A 20 -21.74 9.05 -7.84
C ALA A 20 -21.11 9.68 -9.10
N GLY A 21 -20.87 8.87 -10.14
CA GLY A 21 -20.24 9.32 -11.39
C GLY A 21 -18.71 9.50 -11.32
N HIS A 22 -18.09 9.48 -10.13
CA HIS A 22 -16.64 9.58 -10.01
C HIS A 22 -15.94 8.28 -10.49
N PRO A 23 -14.95 8.35 -11.40
CA PRO A 23 -14.32 7.17 -12.00
C PRO A 23 -13.42 6.41 -11.02
N MET A 24 -12.87 7.09 -10.00
CA MET A 24 -12.07 6.45 -8.96
C MET A 24 -12.96 5.71 -7.97
N LYS A 25 -12.79 4.38 -7.90
CA LYS A 25 -13.48 3.49 -6.97
C LYS A 25 -12.44 2.74 -6.12
N PRO A 26 -12.16 3.23 -4.89
CA PRO A 26 -11.18 2.63 -3.97
C PRO A 26 -11.44 1.17 -3.64
N HIS A 27 -12.69 0.73 -3.74
CA HIS A 27 -13.12 -0.65 -3.63
C HIS A 27 -12.26 -1.65 -4.45
N ARG A 28 -11.67 -1.20 -5.56
CA ARG A 28 -10.73 -2.01 -6.36
C ARG A 28 -9.55 -2.55 -5.55
N LEU A 29 -9.08 -1.82 -4.53
CA LEU A 29 -7.99 -2.23 -3.64
C LEU A 29 -8.40 -3.42 -2.75
N SER A 30 -9.62 -3.43 -2.23
CA SER A 30 -10.14 -4.56 -1.45
C SER A 30 -10.42 -5.79 -2.31
N LEU A 31 -10.83 -5.57 -3.57
CA LEU A 31 -11.05 -6.64 -4.54
C LEU A 31 -9.73 -7.34 -4.88
N THR A 32 -8.67 -6.58 -5.18
CA THR A 32 -7.34 -7.14 -5.43
C THR A 32 -6.75 -7.81 -4.18
N HIS A 33 -6.96 -7.24 -2.99
CA HIS A 33 -6.55 -7.87 -1.73
C HIS A 33 -7.17 -9.25 -1.55
N SER A 34 -8.46 -9.38 -1.83
CA SER A 34 -9.18 -10.66 -1.77
C SER A 34 -8.56 -11.71 -2.71
N LEU A 35 -8.24 -11.32 -3.94
CA LEU A 35 -7.55 -12.22 -4.89
C LEU A 35 -6.18 -12.66 -4.38
N VAL A 36 -5.37 -11.72 -3.86
CA VAL A 36 -4.04 -12.03 -3.30
C VAL A 36 -4.12 -13.05 -2.16
N LEU A 37 -5.14 -12.94 -1.30
CA LEU A 37 -5.40 -13.90 -0.23
C LEU A 37 -5.83 -15.27 -0.79
N HIS A 38 -6.82 -15.29 -1.68
CA HIS A 38 -7.39 -16.54 -2.22
C HIS A 38 -6.40 -17.33 -3.09
N TYR A 39 -5.54 -16.65 -3.84
CA TYR A 39 -4.47 -17.30 -4.61
C TYR A 39 -3.24 -17.68 -3.75
N GLY A 40 -3.23 -17.33 -2.46
CA GLY A 40 -2.12 -17.65 -1.55
C GLY A 40 -0.83 -16.90 -1.86
N LEU A 41 -0.88 -15.80 -2.63
CA LEU A 41 0.29 -14.99 -2.98
C LEU A 41 0.91 -14.34 -1.74
N TYR A 42 0.09 -14.04 -0.73
CA TYR A 42 0.54 -13.48 0.54
C TYR A 42 1.64 -14.32 1.21
N LYS A 43 1.68 -15.65 0.98
CA LYS A 43 2.70 -16.56 1.54
C LYS A 43 4.10 -16.36 0.95
N LYS A 44 4.18 -15.75 -0.24
CA LYS A 44 5.43 -15.48 -0.95
C LYS A 44 5.91 -14.04 -0.76
N MET A 45 5.16 -13.22 -0.01
CA MET A 45 5.41 -11.80 0.19
C MET A 45 5.65 -11.52 1.67
N MET A 46 6.54 -10.57 1.98
CA MET A 46 6.72 -10.06 3.33
C MET A 46 5.56 -9.10 3.62
N SER A 47 4.47 -9.57 4.24
CA SER A 47 3.38 -8.67 4.62
C SER A 47 3.81 -7.86 5.85
N LEU A 48 4.25 -6.62 5.65
CA LEU A 48 4.44 -5.71 6.78
C LEU A 48 3.05 -5.18 7.17
N CYS A 49 2.52 -5.72 8.27
CA CYS A 49 1.41 -5.13 8.97
C CYS A 49 1.87 -3.74 9.46
N PHE A 50 1.19 -2.70 9.00
CA PHE A 50 1.53 -1.29 9.15
C PHE A 50 2.78 -0.81 8.39
N PRO A 51 2.64 0.07 7.37
CA PRO A 51 3.77 0.94 7.05
C PRO A 51 4.14 1.68 8.34
N PRO A 52 5.45 1.88 8.66
CA PRO A 52 5.81 2.93 9.62
C PRO A 52 5.06 4.19 9.16
N SER A 53 4.43 4.91 10.10
CA SER A 53 3.52 6.03 9.79
C SER A 53 4.06 6.80 8.58
N VAL A 54 3.22 7.07 7.58
CA VAL A 54 3.64 7.73 6.33
C VAL A 54 4.48 9.00 6.57
N SER A 55 4.31 9.62 7.75
CA SER A 55 5.18 10.65 8.32
C SER A 55 6.67 10.24 8.39
N ALA A 56 7.02 9.08 8.96
CA ALA A 56 8.39 8.63 9.13
C ALA A 56 9.12 8.39 7.78
N VAL A 57 8.43 7.83 6.77
CA VAL A 57 9.04 7.60 5.44
C VAL A 57 9.18 8.91 4.65
N MET A 58 8.21 9.82 4.74
CA MET A 58 8.29 11.14 4.11
C MET A 58 9.34 12.07 4.76
N LEU A 59 9.54 11.97 6.09
CA LEU A 59 10.55 12.72 6.85
C LEU A 59 12.00 12.25 6.60
N LEU A 60 12.19 11.02 6.14
CA LEU A 60 13.53 10.54 5.75
C LEU A 60 13.86 10.91 4.30
N GLY A 61 12.84 11.00 3.42
CA GLY A 61 13.02 11.37 2.02
C GLY A 61 13.28 12.86 1.78
N ASN A 62 12.78 13.74 2.63
CA ASN A 62 13.00 15.19 2.51
C ASN A 62 14.34 15.66 3.09
N ALA A 63 14.93 14.93 4.05
CA ALA A 63 16.20 15.27 4.66
C ALA A 63 17.41 15.06 3.73
N THR A 64 17.32 14.14 2.76
CA THR A 64 18.40 13.86 1.80
C THR A 64 18.40 14.76 0.56
N ALA A 65 17.37 15.57 0.35
CA ALA A 65 17.23 16.43 -0.84
C ALA A 65 17.90 17.81 -0.71
N SER A 66 18.29 18.25 0.50
CA SER A 66 18.88 19.58 0.74
C SER A 66 20.41 19.60 0.81
N ALA A 67 21.10 18.46 0.61
CA ALA A 67 22.56 18.37 0.69
C ALA A 67 23.25 18.22 -0.68
N ALA A 68 22.52 18.41 -1.79
CA ALA A 68 23.02 18.22 -3.15
C ALA A 68 22.83 19.44 -4.08
N VAL A 69 22.77 20.65 -3.52
CA VAL A 69 22.88 21.91 -4.28
C VAL A 69 24.03 22.73 -3.71
#